data_AF-A0A819GQF6-F1
#
_entry.id   AF-A0A819GQF6-F1
#
_cell.length_a   1.000
_cell.length_b   1.000
_cell.length_c   1.000
_cell.angle_alpha   90.00
_cell.angle_beta   90.00
_cell.angle_gamma   90.00
#
_symmetry.space_group_name_H-M   'P 1'
#
loop_
_entity.id
_entity.type
_entity.pdbx_description
1 polymer ?
#
loop_
_entity_poly.entity_id
_entity_poly.type
_entity_poly.pdbx_seq_one_letter_code
_entity_poly.pdbx_strand_id
1 'polypeptide(L)'
;MSSNIIDPTLLLIPYQLNIYLGLFIFITGNISWIGNIIVFSSRNFRGRACSIYLIAESYFNFLYFDYVLVIRMIQKGFRLPIINRYDVVCKIRQFLSQYTHQVAFTLITLATIDRLLSTHRSIGMF
;
A
#
# COMPACT_ATOMS: atom_id res chain seq x y z
N MET A 1 -25.37 23.03 31.51
CA MET A 1 -26.39 22.62 30.53
C MET A 1 -26.06 23.24 29.16
N SER A 2 -24.99 22.76 28.50
CA SER A 2 -24.61 23.11 27.11
C SER A 2 -23.42 22.22 26.70
N SER A 3 -23.66 20.92 26.53
CA SER A 3 -22.62 19.94 26.17
C SER A 3 -23.17 18.78 25.33
N ASN A 4 -24.20 19.04 24.50
CA ASN A 4 -24.87 17.99 23.71
C ASN A 4 -24.98 18.32 22.21
N ILE A 5 -24.25 19.33 21.70
CA ILE A 5 -24.35 19.76 20.28
C ILE A 5 -23.05 19.49 19.50
N ILE A 6 -21.90 19.29 20.17
CA ILE A 6 -20.58 19.13 19.51
C ILE A 6 -20.26 17.66 19.17
N ASP A 7 -20.93 16.68 19.78
CA ASP A 7 -20.64 15.26 19.61
C ASP A 7 -21.10 14.58 18.30
N PRO A 8 -22.26 14.91 17.68
CA PRO A 8 -22.72 14.15 16.52
C PRO A 8 -22.00 14.53 15.21
N THR A 9 -21.52 15.76 15.07
CA THR A 9 -20.80 16.24 13.89
C THR A 9 -19.36 15.75 13.86
N LEU A 10 -18.70 15.66 15.03
CA LEU A 10 -17.30 15.23 15.14
C LEU A 10 -17.10 13.76 14.74
N LEU A 11 -18.12 12.91 14.95
CA LEU A 11 -18.12 11.50 14.53
C LEU A 11 -18.45 11.32 13.03
N LEU A 12 -19.15 12.29 12.43
CA LEU A 12 -19.58 12.23 11.03
C LEU A 12 -18.44 12.57 10.05
N ILE A 13 -17.59 13.53 10.41
CA ILE A 13 -16.43 13.96 9.61
C ILE A 13 -15.46 12.80 9.30
N PRO A 14 -14.93 12.04 10.28
CA PRO A 14 -14.00 10.95 10.02
C PRO A 14 -14.66 9.80 9.26
N TYR A 15 -15.97 9.63 9.39
CA TYR A 15 -16.74 8.63 8.65
C TYR A 15 -16.76 8.97 7.15
N GLN A 16 -17.21 10.18 6.79
CA GLN A 16 -17.28 10.60 5.40
C GLN A 16 -15.88 10.66 4.78
N LEU A 17 -14.90 11.21 5.49
CA LEU A 17 -13.52 11.24 5.02
C LEU A 17 -12.99 9.84 4.74
N ASN A 18 -13.22 8.87 5.62
CA ASN A 18 -12.66 7.53 5.43
C ASN A 18 -13.32 6.76 4.28
N ILE A 19 -14.57 7.09 3.91
CA ILE A 19 -15.22 6.57 2.70
C ILE A 19 -14.66 7.27 1.45
N TYR A 20 -14.74 8.61 1.37
CA TYR A 20 -14.33 9.36 0.17
C TYR A 20 -12.83 9.26 -0.08
N LEU A 21 -12.02 9.51 0.94
CA LEU A 21 -10.56 9.40 0.85
C LEU A 21 -10.14 7.94 0.64
N GLY A 22 -10.81 7.00 1.32
CA GLY A 22 -10.57 5.59 1.10
C GLY A 22 -10.79 5.22 -0.37
N LEU A 23 -11.93 5.59 -0.94
CA LEU A 23 -12.31 5.21 -2.30
C LEU A 23 -11.40 5.88 -3.33
N PHE A 24 -11.00 7.13 -3.08
CA PHE A 24 -9.98 7.81 -3.86
C PHE A 24 -8.62 7.10 -3.83
N ILE A 25 -8.14 6.72 -2.64
CA ILE A 25 -6.87 5.98 -2.48
C ILE A 25 -6.97 4.61 -3.15
N PHE A 26 -8.13 3.94 -3.08
CA PHE A 26 -8.34 2.64 -3.72
C PHE A 26 -8.20 2.74 -5.24
N ILE A 27 -8.88 3.71 -5.86
CA ILE A 27 -8.83 3.91 -7.31
C ILE A 27 -7.41 4.30 -7.75
N THR A 28 -6.81 5.29 -7.11
CA THR A 28 -5.47 5.78 -7.44
C THR A 28 -4.39 4.72 -7.19
N GLY A 29 -4.52 3.91 -6.14
CA GLY A 29 -3.63 2.78 -5.84
C GLY A 29 -3.67 1.70 -6.92
N ASN A 30 -4.87 1.32 -7.38
CA ASN A 30 -5.04 0.36 -8.48
C ASN A 30 -4.41 0.89 -9.79
N ILE A 31 -4.67 2.16 -10.12
CA ILE A 31 -4.07 2.81 -11.30
C ILE A 31 -2.55 2.83 -11.20
N SER A 32 -2.00 3.15 -10.02
CA SER A 32 -0.55 3.20 -9.79
C SER A 32 0.10 1.82 -9.95
N TRP A 33 -0.54 0.76 -9.44
CA TRP A 33 -0.05 -0.61 -9.57
C TRP A 33 -0.01 -1.07 -11.03
N ILE A 34 -1.09 -0.82 -11.78
CA ILE A 34 -1.16 -1.12 -13.22
C ILE A 34 -0.09 -0.32 -13.98
N GLY A 35 0.07 0.96 -13.65
CA GLY A 35 1.10 1.83 -14.22
C GLY A 35 2.52 1.28 -14.00
N ASN A 36 2.84 0.88 -12.77
CA ASN A 36 4.14 0.29 -12.44
C ASN A 36 4.40 -0.99 -13.23
N ILE A 37 3.42 -1.88 -13.37
CA ILE A 37 3.56 -3.10 -14.18
C ILE A 37 3.85 -2.75 -15.64
N ILE A 38 3.09 -1.82 -16.23
CA ILE A 38 3.27 -1.41 -17.63
C ILE A 38 4.68 -0.83 -17.86
N VAL A 39 5.12 0.06 -16.98
CA VAL A 39 6.43 0.72 -17.09
C VAL A 39 7.57 -0.29 -16.94
N PHE A 40 7.54 -1.12 -15.90
CA PHE A 40 8.62 -2.06 -15.62
C PHE A 40 8.61 -3.29 -16.54
N SER A 41 7.45 -3.62 -17.13
CA SER A 41 7.34 -4.64 -18.18
C SER A 41 7.75 -4.14 -19.56
N SER A 42 8.00 -2.84 -19.73
CA SER A 42 8.46 -2.28 -21.00
C SER A 42 9.84 -2.83 -21.40
N ARG A 43 10.07 -2.94 -22.71
CA ARG A 43 11.27 -3.53 -23.32
C ARG A 43 12.58 -2.88 -22.83
N ASN A 44 12.52 -1.62 -22.42
CA ASN A 44 13.67 -0.85 -21.91
C ASN A 44 14.11 -1.26 -20.49
N PHE A 45 13.20 -1.82 -19.68
CA PHE A 45 13.45 -2.16 -18.27
C PHE A 45 13.48 -3.66 -18.00
N ARG A 46 12.95 -4.48 -18.91
CA ARG A 46 12.81 -5.94 -18.78
C ARG A 46 14.14 -6.70 -18.56
N GLY A 47 15.27 -6.09 -18.92
CA GLY A 47 16.61 -6.69 -18.75
C GLY A 47 17.32 -6.32 -17.45
N ARG A 48 16.74 -5.47 -16.59
CA ARG A 48 17.39 -5.00 -15.35
C ARG A 48 16.82 -5.74 -14.13
N ALA A 49 17.68 -6.33 -13.31
CA ALA A 49 17.27 -6.98 -12.06
C ALA A 49 16.52 -6.01 -11.13
N CYS A 50 16.96 -4.75 -11.04
CA CYS A 50 16.26 -3.63 -10.41
C CYS A 50 14.75 -3.54 -10.77
N SER A 51 14.37 -3.79 -12.02
CA SER A 51 12.97 -3.73 -12.46
C SER A 51 12.11 -4.80 -11.79
N ILE A 52 12.67 -6.00 -11.60
CA ILE A 52 11.98 -7.13 -10.96
C ILE A 52 11.72 -6.83 -9.48
N TYR A 53 12.70 -6.26 -8.78
CA TYR A 53 12.54 -5.86 -7.38
C TYR A 53 11.45 -4.79 -7.21
N LEU A 54 11.37 -3.82 -8.13
CA LEU A 54 10.37 -2.75 -8.08
C LEU A 54 8.96 -3.25 -8.43
N ILE A 55 8.83 -4.23 -9.35
CA ILE A 55 7.54 -4.91 -9.60
C ILE A 55 7.09 -5.68 -8.36
N ALA A 56 7.99 -6.46 -7.75
CA ALA A 56 7.69 -7.21 -6.55
C ALA A 56 7.27 -6.30 -5.40
N GLU A 57 7.96 -5.17 -5.21
CA GLU A 57 7.62 -4.18 -4.20
C GLU A 57 6.23 -3.57 -4.44
N SER A 58 5.95 -3.20 -5.69
CA SER A 58 4.65 -2.65 -6.09
C SER A 58 3.52 -3.65 -5.83
N TYR A 59 3.77 -4.95 -6.00
CA TYR A 59 2.81 -6.01 -5.70
C TYR A 59 2.53 -6.14 -4.20
N PHE A 60 3.56 -6.12 -3.33
CA PHE A 60 3.35 -6.18 -1.88
C PHE A 60 2.64 -4.94 -1.34
N ASN A 61 2.96 -3.76 -1.89
CA ASN A 61 2.22 -2.53 -1.56
C ASN A 61 0.77 -2.60 -2.03
N PHE A 62 0.51 -3.12 -3.23
CA PHE A 62 -0.85 -3.32 -3.72
C PHE A 62 -1.65 -4.24 -2.80
N LEU A 63 -1.11 -5.41 -2.43
CA LEU A 63 -1.75 -6.33 -1.48
C LEU A 63 -2.05 -5.67 -0.13
N TYR A 64 -1.10 -4.88 0.38
CA TYR A 64 -1.29 -4.13 1.61
C TYR A 64 -2.45 -3.13 1.51
N PHE A 65 -2.43 -2.30 0.46
CA PHE A 65 -3.46 -1.30 0.24
C PHE A 65 -4.82 -1.97 0.06
N ASP A 66 -4.92 -2.96 -0.81
CA ASP A 66 -6.19 -3.63 -1.10
C ASP A 66 -6.78 -4.25 0.18
N TYR A 67 -5.99 -5.05 0.92
CA TYR A 67 -6.49 -5.74 2.10
C TYR A 67 -6.77 -4.80 3.27
N VAL A 68 -5.82 -3.92 3.63
CA VAL A 68 -5.97 -3.07 4.82
C VAL A 68 -6.98 -1.95 4.59
N LEU A 69 -7.03 -1.38 3.39
CA LEU A 69 -7.97 -0.31 3.06
C LEU A 69 -9.40 -0.85 2.95
N VAL A 70 -9.61 -2.02 2.33
CA VAL A 70 -10.94 -2.65 2.25
C VAL A 70 -11.47 -2.96 3.64
N ILE A 71 -10.67 -3.60 4.51
CA ILE A 71 -11.09 -3.86 5.90
C ILE A 71 -11.41 -2.54 6.63
N ARG A 72 -10.60 -1.49 6.45
CA ARG A 72 -10.83 -0.18 7.08
C ARG A 72 -12.09 0.51 6.54
N MET A 73 -12.39 0.40 5.25
CA MET A 73 -13.62 0.89 4.65
C MET A 73 -14.84 0.15 5.20
N ILE A 74 -14.79 -1.18 5.31
CA ILE A 74 -15.91 -1.95 5.82
C ILE A 74 -16.17 -1.61 7.30
N GLN A 75 -15.11 -1.49 8.09
CA GLN A 75 -15.26 -1.15 9.50
C GLN A 75 -15.77 0.26 9.75
N LYS A 76 -15.08 1.26 9.20
CA LYS A 76 -15.35 2.66 9.52
C LYS A 76 -16.41 3.25 8.58
N GLY A 77 -16.45 2.81 7.33
CA GLY A 77 -17.40 3.27 6.33
C GLY A 77 -18.74 2.54 6.36
N PHE A 78 -18.78 1.24 6.63
CA PHE A 78 -20.05 0.49 6.72
C PHE A 78 -20.48 0.17 8.16
N ARG A 79 -19.72 0.63 9.17
CA ARG A 79 -19.96 0.39 10.60
C ARG A 79 -20.11 -1.09 10.96
N LEU A 80 -19.51 -1.99 10.18
CA LEU A 80 -19.53 -3.43 10.42
C LEU A 80 -18.34 -3.81 11.34
N PRO A 81 -18.58 -4.32 12.56
CA PRO A 81 -17.53 -4.65 13.51
C PRO A 81 -16.86 -6.01 13.16
N ILE A 82 -16.34 -6.16 11.94
CA ILE A 82 -15.71 -7.40 11.46
C ILE A 82 -14.55 -7.82 12.36
N ILE A 83 -13.74 -6.87 12.79
CA ILE A 83 -12.56 -7.15 13.62
C ILE A 83 -12.95 -7.58 15.03
N ASN A 84 -14.04 -7.03 15.59
CA ASN A 84 -14.51 -7.43 16.92
C ASN A 84 -15.26 -8.77 16.87
N ARG A 85 -15.73 -9.17 15.67
CA ARG A 85 -16.44 -10.44 15.46
C ARG A 85 -15.48 -11.59 15.12
N TYR A 86 -14.35 -11.29 14.49
CA TYR A 86 -13.39 -12.30 14.01
C TYR A 86 -11.95 -11.93 14.37
N ASP A 87 -11.43 -12.51 15.44
CA ASP A 87 -10.03 -12.32 15.89
C ASP A 87 -9.00 -12.68 14.81
N VAL A 88 -9.32 -13.66 13.98
CA VAL A 88 -8.47 -14.09 12.86
C VAL A 88 -8.25 -12.94 11.87
N VAL A 89 -9.30 -12.17 11.54
CA VAL A 89 -9.18 -11.02 10.62
C VAL A 89 -8.33 -9.91 11.23
N CYS A 90 -8.44 -9.70 12.54
CA CYS A 90 -7.59 -8.75 13.28
C CYS A 90 -6.11 -9.11 13.16
N LYS A 91 -5.78 -10.37 13.48
CA LYS A 91 -4.41 -10.88 13.45
C LYS A 91 -3.80 -10.87 12.05
N ILE A 92 -4.55 -11.33 11.05
CA ILE A 92 -4.11 -11.32 9.64
C ILE A 92 -3.85 -9.88 9.19
N ARG A 93 -4.73 -8.94 9.51
CA ARG A 93 -4.54 -7.52 9.15
C ARG A 93 -3.25 -6.96 9.74
N GLN A 94 -2.99 -7.19 11.02
CA GLN A 94 -1.79 -6.69 11.69
C GLN A 94 -0.52 -7.36 11.15
N PHE A 95 -0.56 -8.68 10.94
CA PHE A 95 0.54 -9.43 10.35
C PHE A 95 0.86 -8.92 8.94
N LEU A 96 -0.15 -8.87 8.06
CA LEU A 96 0.01 -8.44 6.68
C LEU A 96 0.56 -7.02 6.63
N SER A 97 0.06 -6.12 7.50
CA SER A 97 0.53 -4.74 7.58
C SER A 97 2.02 -4.59 7.90
N GLN A 98 2.52 -5.38 8.85
CA GLN A 98 3.93 -5.30 9.25
C GLN A 98 4.82 -6.00 8.20
N TYR A 99 4.37 -7.18 7.74
CA TYR A 99 5.11 -7.99 6.80
C TYR A 99 5.29 -7.30 5.44
N THR A 100 4.21 -6.79 4.84
CA THR A 100 4.30 -6.10 3.54
C THR A 100 5.19 -4.87 3.61
N HIS A 101 5.16 -4.12 4.72
CA HIS A 101 5.99 -2.94 4.90
C HIS A 101 7.48 -3.29 4.97
N GLN A 102 7.84 -4.31 5.76
CA GLN A 102 9.22 -4.79 5.85
C GLN A 102 9.73 -5.36 4.53
N VAL A 103 8.91 -6.14 3.84
CA VAL A 103 9.27 -6.71 2.53
C VAL A 103 9.47 -5.60 1.50
N ALA A 104 8.55 -4.63 1.42
CA ALA A 104 8.67 -3.50 0.50
C ALA A 104 9.96 -2.70 0.74
N PHE A 105 10.26 -2.37 2.01
CA PHE A 105 11.48 -1.66 2.37
C PHE A 105 12.75 -2.43 1.97
N THR A 106 12.76 -3.74 2.21
CA THR A 106 13.89 -4.61 1.85
C THR A 106 14.09 -4.67 0.34
N LEU A 107 13.00 -4.77 -0.44
CA LEU A 107 13.04 -4.79 -1.90
C LEU A 107 13.56 -3.48 -2.49
N ILE A 108 13.18 -2.32 -1.93
CA ILE A 108 13.73 -1.01 -2.36
C ILE A 108 15.23 -0.94 -2.06
N THR A 109 15.65 -1.45 -0.91
CA THR A 109 17.07 -1.45 -0.51
C THR A 109 17.89 -2.34 -1.44
N LEU A 110 17.38 -3.54 -1.78
CA LEU A 110 18.01 -4.41 -2.77
C LEU A 110 18.05 -3.77 -4.17
N ALA A 111 16.97 -3.10 -4.59
CA ALA A 111 16.90 -2.41 -5.87
C ALA A 111 17.91 -1.25 -5.97
N THR A 112 18.14 -0.53 -4.87
CA THR A 112 19.15 0.55 -4.81
C THR A 112 20.57 0.01 -4.81
N ILE A 113 20.85 -1.08 -4.09
CA ILE A 113 22.16 -1.75 -4.12
C ILE A 113 22.47 -2.27 -5.53
N ASP A 114 21.51 -2.95 -6.18
CA ASP A 114 21.65 -3.44 -7.56
C ASP A 114 21.96 -2.29 -8.55
N ARG A 115 21.29 -1.15 -8.37
CA ARG A 115 21.52 0.04 -9.18
C ARG A 115 22.89 0.67 -8.95
N LEU A 116 23.37 0.70 -7.70
CA LEU A 116 24.70 1.23 -7.38
C LEU A 116 25.80 0.34 -7.99
N LEU A 117 25.71 -0.98 -7.82
CA LEU A 117 26.69 -1.94 -8.35
C LEU A 117 26.75 -1.90 -9.89
N SER A 118 25.59 -1.85 -10.55
CA SER A 118 25.52 -1.76 -12.02
C SER A 118 26.09 -0.43 -12.55
N THR A 119 25.89 0.68 -11.84
CA THR A 119 26.45 1.99 -12.21
C THR A 119 27.97 2.00 -12.06
N HIS A 120 28.52 1.48 -10.95
CA HIS A 120 29.96 1.40 -10.75
C HIS A 120 30.67 0.52 -11.80
N ARG A 121 30.09 -0.62 -12.17
CA ARG A 121 30.64 -1.48 -13.23
C ARG A 121 30.64 -0.79 -14.61
N SER A 122 29.66 0.07 -14.88
CA SER A 122 29.58 0.82 -16.13
C SER A 122 30.60 1.96 -16.22
N ILE A 123 31.03 2.52 -15.09
CA ILE A 123 31.96 3.66 -15.06
C ILE A 123 33.42 3.19 -15.01
N GLY A 124 33.70 2.03 -14.40
CA GLY A 124 35.05 1.45 -14.32
C GLY A 124 35.55 0.74 -15.60
N MET A 125 34.85 0.90 -16.72
CA MET A 125 35.22 0.32 -18.02
C MET A 125 35.52 1.42 -19.06
N PHE A 126 36.32 2.40 -18.65
CA PHE A 126 37.01 3.37 -19.49
C PHE A 126 38.47 3.47 -19.04
#